data_AF-A0A535Z7E5-F1
#
_entry.id   AF-A0A535Z7E5-F1
#
_cell.length_a   1.000
_cell.length_b   1.000
_cell.length_c   1.000
_cell.angle_alpha   90.00
_cell.angle_beta   90.00
_cell.angle_gamma   90.00
#
_symmetry.space_group_name_H-M   'P 1'
#
loop_
_entity.id
_entity.type
_entity.pdbx_description
1 polymer ?
#
loop_
_entity_poly.entity_id
_entity_poly.type
_entity_poly.pdbx_seq_one_letter_code
_entity_poly.pdbx_strand_id
1 'polypeptide(L)'
;MKSVVKPYLYGGPGVATFTRRYGRWLPASVAAVSPDSSHYSYSEPYNDANGPRSRIHLVDVATAADRVVFDQGFYAVIGYEPEGIYLFAVGYADAPNSGLWRLDPQARSVRQIASQNLTVDYVGGGAAWYSDLGPGDQPPSSLTNPMARAFFKDRVLRIDLKSGVVSPWFRRPGKEVHAIGVDGVGHPIVTGSSPTDAGTSTAEELWLVTGPDQGKQIYGGPGSNSPDFVGFGTLLADSHGLWFGSKKGVFLYTPDGTLQKVSTAVGEVAGRCS
;
A
#
# COMPACT_ATOMS: atom_id res chain seq x y z
N MET A 1 -9.03 -16.64 -3.65
CA MET A 1 -7.89 -17.41 -4.21
C MET A 1 -7.59 -18.60 -3.31
N LYS A 2 -7.05 -19.70 -3.85
CA LYS A 2 -6.67 -20.91 -3.09
C LYS A 2 -5.22 -21.29 -3.42
N SER A 3 -4.41 -21.67 -2.42
CA SER A 3 -3.04 -22.16 -2.64
C SER A 3 -3.02 -23.55 -3.27
N VAL A 4 -1.91 -23.91 -3.91
CA VAL A 4 -1.78 -25.20 -4.64
C VAL A 4 -1.24 -26.36 -3.78
N VAL A 5 -0.67 -26.07 -2.61
CA VAL A 5 -0.10 -27.09 -1.69
C VAL A 5 -0.97 -27.24 -0.44
N LYS A 6 -1.10 -28.49 0.07
CA LYS A 6 -1.81 -28.81 1.32
C LYS A 6 -0.95 -28.51 2.58
N PRO A 7 -1.55 -28.11 3.71
CA PRO A 7 -2.96 -27.73 3.86
C PRO A 7 -3.26 -26.45 3.07
N TYR A 8 -4.41 -26.38 2.40
CA TYR A 8 -4.71 -25.29 1.47
C TYR A 8 -5.00 -23.98 2.22
N LEU A 9 -4.43 -22.88 1.73
CA LEU A 9 -4.67 -21.52 2.18
C LEU A 9 -5.67 -20.82 1.26
N TYR A 10 -6.47 -19.90 1.81
CA TYR A 10 -7.47 -19.11 1.09
C TYR A 10 -7.25 -17.62 1.33
N GLY A 11 -7.54 -16.79 0.34
CA GLY A 11 -7.39 -15.35 0.51
C GLY A 11 -7.95 -14.52 -0.63
N GLY A 12 -7.59 -13.24 -0.64
CA GLY A 12 -8.04 -12.27 -1.66
C GLY A 12 -7.63 -12.67 -3.08
N PRO A 13 -8.36 -12.24 -4.12
CA PRO A 13 -7.98 -12.50 -5.50
C PRO A 13 -6.73 -11.69 -5.89
N GLY A 14 -5.97 -12.20 -6.86
CA GLY A 14 -4.97 -11.44 -7.61
C GLY A 14 -3.62 -11.16 -6.95
N VAL A 15 -3.40 -11.54 -5.68
CA VAL A 15 -2.13 -11.26 -4.97
C VAL A 15 -1.57 -12.52 -4.30
N ALA A 16 -0.24 -12.65 -4.30
CA ALA A 16 0.44 -13.74 -3.61
C ALA A 16 1.79 -13.28 -3.05
N THR A 17 2.09 -13.69 -1.82
CA THR A 17 3.35 -13.39 -1.14
C THR A 17 4.03 -14.70 -0.75
N PHE A 18 5.31 -14.86 -1.07
CA PHE A 18 6.07 -16.01 -0.57
C PHE A 18 6.56 -15.73 0.85
N THR A 19 6.38 -16.67 1.76
CA THR A 19 7.02 -16.62 3.08
C THR A 19 8.10 -17.70 3.16
N ARG A 20 9.34 -17.27 3.42
CA ARG A 20 10.47 -18.21 3.61
C ARG A 20 10.30 -19.04 4.86
N ARG A 21 9.82 -18.44 5.96
CA ARG A 21 9.61 -19.10 7.26
C ARG A 21 8.80 -20.39 7.15
N TYR A 22 7.79 -20.41 6.27
CA TYR A 22 6.94 -21.57 6.04
C TYR A 22 7.15 -22.21 4.65
N GLY A 23 8.13 -21.73 3.88
CA GLY A 23 8.47 -22.25 2.55
C GLY A 23 7.30 -22.30 1.57
N ARG A 24 6.36 -21.35 1.63
CA ARG A 24 5.11 -21.44 0.86
C ARG A 24 4.56 -20.08 0.42
N TRP A 25 3.76 -20.12 -0.64
CA TRP A 25 2.99 -18.98 -1.14
C TRP A 25 1.71 -18.77 -0.31
N LEU A 26 1.47 -17.53 0.08
CA LEU A 26 0.28 -17.04 0.77
C LEU A 26 -0.60 -16.29 -0.23
N PRO A 27 -1.93 -16.53 -0.26
CA PRO A 27 -2.87 -15.82 -1.12
C PRO A 27 -3.22 -14.42 -0.55
N ALA A 28 -2.20 -13.61 -0.27
CA ALA A 28 -2.31 -12.28 0.34
C ALA A 28 -1.18 -11.37 -0.14
N SER A 29 -1.40 -10.06 -0.08
CA SER A 29 -0.34 -9.07 -0.29
C SER A 29 0.62 -9.04 0.91
N VAL A 30 1.85 -8.56 0.70
CA VAL A 30 2.84 -8.49 1.78
C VAL A 30 2.37 -7.61 2.94
N ALA A 31 1.61 -6.56 2.65
CA ALA A 31 1.03 -5.66 3.64
C ALA A 31 -0.01 -6.35 4.54
N ALA A 32 -0.65 -7.42 4.06
CA ALA A 32 -1.66 -8.16 4.81
C ALA A 32 -1.09 -9.35 5.62
N VAL A 33 0.23 -9.55 5.59
CA VAL A 33 0.93 -10.64 6.31
C VAL A 33 1.50 -10.08 7.61
N SER A 34 1.35 -10.84 8.71
CA SER A 34 1.90 -10.43 10.01
C SER A 34 3.43 -10.25 9.93
N PRO A 35 4.05 -9.39 10.76
CA PRO A 35 5.49 -9.12 10.68
C PRO A 35 6.37 -10.38 10.80
N ASP A 36 5.92 -11.38 11.55
CA ASP A 36 6.58 -12.67 11.74
C ASP A 36 6.14 -13.75 10.74
N SER A 37 5.28 -13.39 9.77
CA SER A 37 4.68 -14.27 8.76
C SER A 37 3.86 -15.45 9.29
N SER A 38 3.53 -15.51 10.58
CA SER A 38 2.73 -16.62 11.13
C SER A 38 1.26 -16.54 10.75
N HIS A 39 0.78 -15.34 10.41
CA HIS A 39 -0.60 -15.10 10.03
C HIS A 39 -0.69 -14.19 8.80
N TYR A 40 -1.83 -14.23 8.13
CA TYR A 40 -2.23 -13.17 7.21
C TYR A 40 -3.72 -12.90 7.34
N SER A 41 -4.13 -11.73 6.88
CA SER A 41 -5.52 -11.29 6.86
C SER A 41 -6.01 -11.04 5.44
N TYR A 42 -7.30 -11.23 5.22
CA TYR A 42 -7.93 -10.81 3.97
C TYR A 42 -9.40 -10.44 4.21
N SER A 43 -9.95 -9.67 3.28
CA SER A 43 -11.37 -9.31 3.27
C SER A 43 -12.13 -10.20 2.28
N GLU A 44 -13.20 -10.83 2.76
CA GLU A 44 -14.20 -11.53 1.95
C GLU A 44 -15.43 -10.62 1.81
N PRO A 45 -15.63 -9.95 0.64
CA PRO A 45 -16.82 -9.15 0.42
C PRO A 45 -18.05 -10.03 0.22
N TYR A 46 -19.19 -9.60 0.77
CA TYR A 46 -20.50 -10.22 0.58
C TYR A 46 -21.61 -9.15 0.59
N ASN A 47 -22.80 -9.51 0.13
CA ASN A 47 -23.97 -8.64 0.22
C ASN A 47 -24.97 -9.24 1.22
N ASP A 48 -25.59 -8.37 2.03
CA ASP A 48 -26.76 -8.73 2.83
C ASP A 48 -27.93 -7.75 2.61
N ALA A 49 -29.00 -7.92 3.39
CA ALA A 49 -30.19 -7.06 3.27
C ALA A 49 -29.92 -5.57 3.51
N ASN A 50 -28.79 -5.21 4.14
CA ASN A 50 -28.40 -3.84 4.46
C ASN A 50 -27.32 -3.30 3.51
N GLY A 51 -26.96 -4.04 2.45
CA GLY A 51 -25.98 -3.62 1.44
C GLY A 51 -24.66 -4.41 1.48
N PRO A 52 -23.60 -3.86 0.87
CA PRO A 52 -22.30 -4.52 0.82
C PRO A 52 -21.65 -4.57 2.21
N ARG A 53 -21.00 -5.70 2.49
CA ARG A 53 -20.30 -6.00 3.74
C ARG A 53 -19.04 -6.81 3.47
N SER A 54 -18.21 -6.94 4.49
CA SER A 54 -17.00 -7.74 4.44
C SER A 54 -16.81 -8.57 5.69
N ARG A 55 -16.32 -9.80 5.54
CA ARG A 55 -15.71 -10.56 6.64
C ARG A 55 -14.20 -10.38 6.58
N ILE A 56 -13.60 -10.03 7.70
CA ILE A 56 -12.14 -10.00 7.85
C ILE A 56 -11.71 -11.34 8.42
N HIS A 57 -10.93 -12.07 7.64
CA HIS A 57 -10.38 -13.37 7.98
C HIS A 57 -8.99 -13.22 8.59
N LEU A 58 -8.66 -14.09 9.53
CA LEU A 58 -7.31 -14.28 10.03
C LEU A 58 -6.94 -15.75 9.84
N VAL A 59 -5.88 -15.98 9.08
CA VAL A 59 -5.43 -17.33 8.75
C VAL A 59 -4.08 -17.61 9.39
N ASP A 60 -3.99 -18.73 10.12
CA ASP A 60 -2.72 -19.28 10.58
C ASP A 60 -2.02 -20.00 9.43
N VAL A 61 -0.78 -19.62 9.14
CA VAL A 61 -0.04 -20.10 7.97
C VAL A 61 0.37 -21.57 8.10
N ALA A 62 0.70 -22.02 9.32
CA ALA A 62 1.22 -23.36 9.59
C ALA A 62 0.11 -24.42 9.48
N THR A 63 -1.03 -24.13 10.09
CA THR A 63 -2.16 -25.05 10.25
C THR A 63 -3.23 -24.87 9.17
N ALA A 64 -3.22 -23.75 8.45
CA ALA A 64 -4.29 -23.29 7.58
C ALA A 64 -5.64 -23.08 8.29
N ALA A 65 -5.64 -22.90 9.61
CA ALA A 65 -6.83 -22.53 10.34
C ALA A 65 -7.27 -21.12 9.91
N ASP A 66 -8.48 -21.03 9.34
CA ASP A 66 -9.10 -19.78 8.91
C ASP A 66 -10.27 -19.47 9.85
N ARG A 67 -10.31 -18.25 10.37
CA ARG A 67 -11.43 -17.75 11.18
C ARG A 67 -11.78 -16.31 10.81
N VAL A 68 -13.07 -16.03 10.84
CA VAL A 68 -13.57 -14.65 10.80
C VAL A 68 -13.31 -13.99 12.14
N VAL A 69 -12.59 -12.87 12.12
CA VAL A 69 -12.26 -12.05 13.31
C VAL A 69 -13.09 -10.78 13.39
N PHE A 70 -13.75 -10.38 12.30
CA PHE A 70 -14.64 -9.23 12.25
C PHE A 70 -15.60 -9.32 11.04
N ASP A 71 -16.86 -8.94 11.21
CA ASP A 71 -17.90 -9.10 10.17
C ASP A 71 -18.90 -7.92 10.10
N GLN A 72 -18.55 -6.79 10.71
CA GLN A 72 -19.41 -5.60 10.77
C GLN A 72 -18.92 -4.51 9.80
N GLY A 73 -19.80 -4.04 8.92
CA GLY A 73 -19.46 -2.99 7.94
C GLY A 73 -18.74 -3.51 6.70
N PHE A 74 -18.20 -2.58 5.90
CA PHE A 74 -17.55 -2.88 4.63
C PHE A 74 -16.13 -2.32 4.59
N TYR A 75 -15.17 -3.20 4.85
CA TYR A 75 -13.77 -2.88 5.06
C TYR A 75 -12.85 -3.76 4.21
N ALA A 76 -11.67 -3.23 3.89
CA ALA A 76 -10.58 -3.98 3.29
C ALA A 76 -9.29 -3.80 4.10
N VAL A 77 -8.39 -4.78 4.00
CA VAL A 77 -7.11 -4.80 4.72
C VAL A 77 -6.10 -3.95 3.97
N ILE A 78 -5.46 -3.01 4.66
CA ILE A 78 -4.38 -2.17 4.11
C ILE A 78 -3.02 -2.43 4.77
N GLY A 79 -3.00 -3.02 5.95
CA GLY A 79 -1.76 -3.32 6.67
C GLY A 79 -1.96 -4.33 7.79
N TYR A 80 -0.87 -4.98 8.20
CA TYR A 80 -0.79 -5.82 9.38
C TYR A 80 0.51 -5.53 10.10
N GLU A 81 0.39 -4.80 11.21
CA GLU A 81 1.50 -4.41 12.09
C GLU A 81 1.39 -5.12 13.45
N PRO A 82 2.41 -5.06 14.33
CA PRO A 82 2.37 -5.71 15.63
C PRO A 82 1.15 -5.35 16.49
N GLU A 83 0.62 -4.14 16.34
CA GLU A 83 -0.52 -3.64 17.11
C GLU A 83 -1.89 -4.10 16.58
N GLY A 84 -1.95 -4.68 15.38
CA GLY A 84 -3.20 -5.19 14.80
C GLY A 84 -3.28 -5.09 13.28
N ILE A 85 -4.48 -5.40 12.77
CA ILE A 85 -4.80 -5.35 11.34
C ILE A 85 -5.39 -3.98 11.03
N TYR A 86 -4.84 -3.27 10.06
CA TYR A 86 -5.31 -1.96 9.63
C TYR A 86 -6.29 -2.11 8.46
N LEU A 87 -7.38 -1.35 8.56
CA LEU A 87 -8.50 -1.39 7.64
C LEU A 87 -8.80 0.01 7.10
N PHE A 88 -9.32 0.09 5.88
CA PHE A 88 -10.08 1.25 5.39
C PHE A 88 -11.51 0.85 5.04
N ALA A 89 -12.43 1.80 5.08
CA ALA A 89 -13.80 1.60 4.62
C ALA A 89 -13.80 1.65 3.10
N VAL A 90 -14.34 0.60 2.49
CA VAL A 90 -14.37 0.47 1.03
C VAL A 90 -15.42 1.44 0.51
N GLY A 91 -15.00 2.34 -0.38
CA GLY A 91 -15.91 3.24 -1.07
C GLY A 91 -16.88 2.48 -1.97
N TYR A 92 -18.10 3.00 -2.14
CA TYR A 92 -19.09 2.47 -3.07
C TYR A 92 -19.32 3.44 -4.23
N ALA A 93 -19.42 2.90 -5.45
CA ALA A 93 -19.52 3.67 -6.69
C ALA A 93 -18.39 4.70 -6.79
N ASP A 94 -18.70 6.00 -6.88
CA ASP A 94 -17.72 7.07 -7.05
C ASP A 94 -17.12 7.58 -5.73
N ALA A 95 -17.42 6.94 -4.60
CA ALA A 95 -16.86 7.32 -3.31
C ALA A 95 -15.43 6.75 -3.16
N PRO A 96 -14.45 7.56 -2.70
CA PRO A 96 -13.12 7.05 -2.42
C PRO A 96 -13.14 6.13 -1.19
N ASN A 97 -12.15 5.22 -1.14
CA ASN A 97 -11.81 4.53 0.10
C ASN A 97 -11.44 5.56 1.17
N SER A 98 -11.88 5.32 2.40
CA SER A 98 -11.75 6.35 3.42
C SER A 98 -11.55 5.79 4.81
N GLY A 99 -10.99 6.63 5.68
CA GLY A 99 -10.69 6.36 7.07
C GLY A 99 -9.58 5.34 7.28
N LEU A 100 -9.18 5.24 8.55
CA LEU A 100 -8.27 4.22 9.02
C LEU A 100 -8.79 3.66 10.33
N TRP A 101 -8.90 2.34 10.41
CA TRP A 101 -9.24 1.62 11.64
C TRP A 101 -8.18 0.58 11.94
N ARG A 102 -8.00 0.31 13.22
CA ARG A 102 -7.20 -0.81 13.70
C ARG A 102 -8.12 -1.85 14.30
N LEU A 103 -8.10 -3.05 13.74
CA LEU A 103 -8.74 -4.24 14.26
C LEU A 103 -7.77 -4.97 15.19
N ASP A 104 -8.21 -5.18 16.43
CA ASP A 104 -7.60 -6.16 17.33
C ASP A 104 -8.23 -7.54 17.05
N PRO A 105 -7.48 -8.51 16.49
CA PRO A 105 -8.04 -9.81 16.14
C PRO A 105 -8.35 -10.71 17.36
N GLN A 106 -7.79 -10.42 18.54
CA GLN A 106 -8.08 -11.15 19.77
C GLN A 106 -9.36 -10.61 20.41
N ALA A 107 -9.44 -9.29 20.57
CA ALA A 107 -10.62 -8.63 21.12
C ALA A 107 -11.80 -8.55 20.13
N ARG A 108 -11.56 -8.80 18.85
CA ARG A 108 -12.53 -8.68 17.74
C ARG A 108 -13.22 -7.31 17.72
N SER A 109 -12.43 -6.27 17.96
CA SER A 109 -12.92 -4.90 18.05
C SER A 109 -12.12 -3.99 17.13
N VAL A 110 -12.82 -3.03 16.52
CA VAL A 110 -12.23 -2.01 15.65
C VAL A 110 -12.17 -0.68 16.38
N ARG A 111 -11.04 0.01 16.25
CA ARG A 111 -10.87 1.39 16.74
C ARG A 111 -10.51 2.28 15.56
N GLN A 112 -11.22 3.39 15.42
CA GLN A 112 -10.88 4.41 14.44
C GLN A 112 -9.57 5.12 14.83
N ILE A 113 -8.67 5.26 13.87
CA ILE A 113 -7.37 5.94 13.99
C ILE A 113 -7.41 7.27 13.23
N ALA A 114 -7.99 7.28 12.03
CA ALA A 114 -8.13 8.49 11.20
C ALA A 114 -9.58 8.69 10.74
N SER A 115 -9.93 9.95 10.46
CA SER A 115 -11.28 10.37 10.05
C SER A 115 -11.71 9.78 8.71
N GLN A 116 -13.02 9.58 8.52
CA GLN A 116 -13.62 8.96 7.32
C GLN A 116 -13.56 9.83 6.04
N ASN A 117 -12.92 11.01 6.09
CA ASN A 117 -12.68 11.85 4.92
C ASN A 117 -11.24 11.73 4.39
N LEU A 118 -10.43 10.87 4.99
CA LEU A 118 -9.03 10.68 4.66
C LEU A 118 -8.83 9.37 3.92
N THR A 119 -8.17 9.39 2.76
CA THR A 119 -7.78 8.19 2.02
C THR A 119 -6.34 7.86 2.38
N VAL A 120 -6.11 6.72 3.04
CA VAL A 120 -4.76 6.24 3.37
C VAL A 120 -4.17 5.51 2.18
N ASP A 121 -2.95 5.85 1.81
CA ASP A 121 -2.23 5.25 0.69
C ASP A 121 -1.52 3.97 1.15
N TYR A 122 -0.89 4.03 2.33
CA TYR A 122 -0.08 2.93 2.84
C TYR A 122 -0.01 2.91 4.38
N VAL A 123 0.13 1.72 4.96
CA VAL A 123 0.42 1.52 6.39
C VAL A 123 1.69 0.67 6.52
N GLY A 124 2.66 1.19 7.27
CA GLY A 124 3.87 0.45 7.62
C GLY A 124 4.90 1.28 8.36
N GLY A 125 5.85 0.61 9.01
CA GLY A 125 6.94 1.28 9.74
C GLY A 125 6.45 2.10 10.94
N GLY A 126 5.36 1.66 11.58
CA GLY A 126 4.73 2.38 12.69
C GLY A 126 3.97 3.66 12.28
N ALA A 127 3.69 3.83 10.98
CA ALA A 127 2.99 4.99 10.44
C ALA A 127 1.88 4.60 9.45
N ALA A 128 0.90 5.48 9.31
CA ALA A 128 0.05 5.52 8.13
C ALA A 128 0.40 6.74 7.29
N TRP A 129 0.35 6.57 5.98
CA TRP A 129 0.74 7.56 4.99
C TRP A 129 -0.46 7.90 4.13
N TYR A 130 -0.70 9.18 3.95
CA TYR A 130 -1.79 9.66 3.11
C TYR A 130 -1.38 10.93 2.40
N SER A 131 -2.09 11.25 1.33
CA SER A 131 -1.78 12.42 0.52
C SER A 131 -2.89 13.47 0.57
N ASP A 132 -2.51 14.75 0.58
CA ASP A 132 -3.41 15.90 0.45
C ASP A 132 -2.91 16.92 -0.58
N LEU A 133 -3.73 17.95 -0.84
CA LEU A 133 -3.28 19.12 -1.58
C LEU A 133 -2.64 20.10 -0.59
N GLY A 134 -1.40 20.50 -0.86
CA GLY A 134 -0.68 21.46 -0.04
C GLY A 134 -1.46 22.77 0.15
N PRO A 135 -1.41 23.41 1.33
CA PRO A 135 -2.06 24.69 1.55
C PRO A 135 -1.61 25.74 0.54
N GLY A 136 -2.57 26.33 -0.16
CA GLY A 136 -2.34 27.32 -1.21
C GLY A 136 -2.05 26.73 -2.60
N ASP A 137 -1.83 25.42 -2.72
CA ASP A 137 -1.62 24.80 -4.03
C ASP A 137 -2.94 24.66 -4.78
N GLN A 138 -2.82 24.49 -6.09
CA GLN A 138 -3.90 24.20 -7.00
C GLN A 138 -3.49 23.02 -7.90
N PRO A 139 -4.43 22.17 -8.30
CA PRO A 139 -4.16 21.16 -9.32
C PRO A 139 -3.64 21.83 -10.60
N PRO A 140 -2.69 21.18 -11.32
CA PRO A 140 -2.14 21.69 -12.57
C PRO A 140 -3.23 22.19 -13.53
N SER A 141 -2.95 23.27 -14.26
CA SER A 141 -3.88 23.80 -15.26
C SER A 141 -4.13 22.84 -16.42
N SER A 142 -3.23 21.88 -16.63
CA SER A 142 -3.40 20.79 -17.60
C SER A 142 -4.48 19.78 -17.23
N LEU A 143 -4.92 19.74 -15.97
CA LEU A 143 -6.07 18.95 -15.55
C LEU A 143 -7.34 19.80 -15.69
N THR A 144 -8.16 19.49 -16.68
CA THR A 144 -9.44 20.17 -16.91
C THR A 144 -10.63 19.38 -16.38
N ASN A 145 -10.47 18.07 -16.17
CA ASN A 145 -11.51 17.21 -15.63
C ASN A 145 -11.77 17.55 -14.14
N PRO A 146 -13.01 17.92 -13.75
CA PRO A 146 -13.31 18.31 -12.37
C PRO A 146 -13.01 17.23 -11.33
N MET A 147 -13.22 15.96 -11.68
CA MET A 147 -12.96 14.83 -10.79
C MET A 147 -11.46 14.62 -10.59
N ALA A 148 -10.66 14.64 -11.66
CA ALA A 148 -9.20 14.56 -11.55
C ALA A 148 -8.64 15.71 -10.70
N ARG A 149 -9.18 16.93 -10.86
CA ARG A 149 -8.80 18.08 -10.03
C ARG A 149 -9.17 17.91 -8.56
N ALA A 150 -10.33 17.32 -8.25
CA ALA A 150 -10.77 17.10 -6.87
C ALA A 150 -9.91 16.06 -6.12
N PHE A 151 -9.44 15.04 -6.84
CA PHE A 151 -8.62 13.97 -6.25
C PHE A 151 -7.13 14.23 -6.30
N PHE A 152 -6.65 15.24 -7.02
CA PHE A 152 -5.23 15.61 -7.05
C PHE A 152 -4.68 15.89 -5.63
N LYS A 153 -3.54 15.29 -5.29
CA LYS A 153 -2.81 15.44 -4.02
C LYS A 153 -1.33 15.58 -4.34
N ASP A 154 -0.65 16.59 -3.81
CA ASP A 154 0.76 16.87 -4.09
C ASP A 154 1.65 16.89 -2.84
N ARG A 155 1.10 16.51 -1.69
CA ARG A 155 1.79 16.42 -0.42
C ARG A 155 1.47 15.11 0.30
N VAL A 156 2.51 14.41 0.76
CA VAL A 156 2.41 13.24 1.63
C VAL A 156 2.55 13.64 3.09
N LEU A 157 1.66 13.12 3.92
CA LEU A 157 1.66 13.27 5.38
C LEU A 157 1.81 11.92 6.07
N ARG A 158 2.42 11.97 7.25
CA ARG A 158 2.60 10.85 8.17
C ARG A 158 1.65 10.99 9.34
N ILE A 159 0.91 9.93 9.62
CA ILE A 159 0.22 9.70 10.90
C ILE A 159 1.07 8.74 11.72
N ASP A 160 1.55 9.19 12.86
CA ASP A 160 2.19 8.30 13.84
C ASP A 160 1.14 7.37 14.48
N LEU A 161 1.25 6.06 14.31
CA LEU A 161 0.20 5.13 14.75
C LEU A 161 0.10 5.00 16.27
N LYS A 162 1.14 5.39 17.02
CA LYS A 162 1.14 5.34 18.48
C LYS A 162 0.52 6.57 19.10
N SER A 163 0.90 7.75 18.62
CA SER A 163 0.47 9.04 19.18
C SER A 163 -0.71 9.68 18.44
N GLY A 164 -0.98 9.28 17.19
CA GLY A 164 -1.95 9.91 16.31
C GLY A 164 -1.49 11.25 15.73
N VAL A 165 -0.24 11.67 15.99
CA VAL A 165 0.29 12.94 15.50
C VAL A 165 0.44 12.91 13.98
N VAL A 166 -0.06 13.96 13.34
CA VAL A 166 0.03 14.17 11.89
C VAL A 166 1.16 15.15 11.59
N SER A 167 2.02 14.83 10.62
CA SER A 167 3.11 15.70 10.18
C SER A 167 3.28 15.64 8.66
N PRO A 168 3.54 16.77 7.97
CA PRO A 168 3.91 16.76 6.56
C PRO A 168 5.30 16.16 6.40
N TRP A 169 5.51 15.39 5.33
CA TRP A 169 6.79 14.71 5.09
C TRP A 169 7.39 15.01 3.73
N PHE A 170 6.57 15.15 2.70
CA PHE A 170 7.06 15.33 1.34
C PHE A 170 6.04 16.11 0.51
N ARG A 171 6.52 16.99 -0.38
CA ARG A 171 5.68 17.78 -1.26
C ARG A 171 6.32 17.91 -2.64
N ARG A 172 5.50 17.83 -3.68
CA ARG A 172 5.90 18.03 -5.09
C ARG A 172 4.85 18.86 -5.81
N PRO A 173 4.90 20.20 -5.68
CA PRO A 173 3.88 21.06 -6.28
C PRO A 173 3.68 20.77 -7.77
N GLY A 174 2.42 20.57 -8.17
CA GLY A 174 2.05 20.26 -9.55
C GLY A 174 2.33 18.82 -10.01
N LYS A 175 2.78 17.93 -9.11
CA LYS A 175 2.85 16.48 -9.32
C LYS A 175 1.91 15.79 -8.35
N GLU A 176 1.23 14.76 -8.82
CA GLU A 176 0.43 13.93 -7.94
C GLU A 176 1.35 12.98 -7.17
N VAL A 177 1.18 12.87 -5.84
CA VAL A 177 2.05 12.04 -4.99
C VAL A 177 1.24 11.00 -4.23
N HIS A 178 1.85 9.83 -4.03
CA HIS A 178 1.28 8.71 -3.27
C HIS A 178 2.39 7.92 -2.58
N ALA A 179 2.18 7.52 -1.32
CA ALA A 179 3.08 6.58 -0.66
C ALA A 179 2.77 5.14 -1.10
N ILE A 180 3.77 4.39 -1.55
CA ILE A 180 3.60 3.02 -2.06
C ILE A 180 4.25 1.94 -1.19
N GLY A 181 4.97 2.34 -0.15
CA GLY A 181 5.64 1.43 0.76
C GLY A 181 6.59 2.12 1.72
N VAL A 182 7.31 1.35 2.53
CA VAL A 182 8.38 1.83 3.42
C VAL A 182 9.67 1.01 3.28
N ASP A 183 10.81 1.63 3.54
CA ASP A 183 12.10 0.95 3.65
C ASP A 183 12.21 0.11 4.94
N GLY A 184 13.37 -0.54 5.15
CA GLY A 184 13.60 -1.42 6.29
C GLY A 184 13.63 -0.72 7.66
N VAL A 185 13.64 0.62 7.69
CA VAL A 185 13.63 1.43 8.92
C VAL A 185 12.37 2.32 9.03
N GLY A 186 11.43 2.20 8.09
CA GLY A 186 10.13 2.87 8.13
C GLY A 186 10.04 4.19 7.36
N HIS A 187 11.03 4.54 6.54
CA HIS A 187 10.95 5.71 5.66
C HIS A 187 10.05 5.41 4.45
N PRO A 188 9.14 6.31 4.05
CA PRO A 188 8.24 6.05 2.96
C PRO A 188 8.95 6.13 1.61
N ILE A 189 8.49 5.28 0.70
CA ILE A 189 8.72 5.39 -0.73
C ILE A 189 7.51 6.05 -1.37
N VAL A 190 7.74 7.13 -2.10
CA VAL A 190 6.68 7.97 -2.68
C VAL A 190 6.84 8.00 -4.19
N THR A 191 5.73 7.77 -4.91
CA THR A 191 5.64 8.05 -6.34
C THR A 191 5.25 9.50 -6.56
N GLY A 192 5.81 10.13 -7.59
CA GLY A 192 5.39 11.45 -8.06
C GLY A 192 5.05 11.38 -9.55
N SER A 193 3.83 11.73 -9.95
CA SER A 193 3.38 11.62 -11.32
C SER A 193 2.93 12.96 -11.89
N SER A 194 2.96 13.08 -13.23
CA SER A 194 2.40 14.22 -13.96
C SER A 194 1.07 13.80 -14.57
N PRO A 195 -0.04 13.94 -13.84
CA PRO A 195 -1.32 13.36 -14.26
C PRO A 195 -1.90 14.08 -15.49
N THR A 196 -2.78 13.35 -16.18
CA THR A 196 -3.55 13.81 -17.35
C THR A 196 -5.04 13.56 -17.12
N ASP A 197 -5.89 14.27 -17.85
CA ASP A 197 -7.34 14.07 -17.78
C ASP A 197 -7.81 12.66 -18.18
N ALA A 198 -6.97 11.91 -18.90
CA ALA A 198 -7.23 10.52 -19.26
C ALA A 198 -6.95 9.52 -18.14
N GLY A 199 -6.62 9.98 -16.92
CA GLY A 199 -6.23 9.10 -15.81
C GLY A 199 -4.87 8.40 -16.01
N THR A 200 -4.03 8.94 -16.89
CA THR A 200 -2.65 8.50 -17.12
C THR A 200 -1.67 9.58 -16.68
N SER A 201 -0.37 9.29 -16.76
CA SER A 201 0.70 10.23 -16.43
C SER A 201 1.66 10.40 -17.60
N THR A 202 2.23 11.60 -17.78
CA THR A 202 3.26 11.88 -18.79
C THR A 202 4.69 11.65 -18.28
N ALA A 203 4.88 11.74 -16.96
CA ALA A 203 6.16 11.51 -16.28
C ALA A 203 5.91 10.88 -14.91
N GLU A 204 6.86 10.06 -14.47
CA GLU A 204 6.82 9.35 -13.20
C GLU A 204 8.17 9.46 -12.48
N GLU A 205 8.10 9.57 -11.17
CA GLU A 205 9.22 9.75 -10.27
C GLU A 205 9.07 8.80 -9.09
N LEU A 206 10.20 8.37 -8.53
CA LEU A 206 10.23 7.59 -7.31
C LEU A 206 11.17 8.26 -6.32
N TRP A 207 10.72 8.39 -5.08
CA TRP A 207 11.39 9.14 -4.02
C TRP A 207 11.54 8.28 -2.77
N LEU A 208 12.75 8.26 -2.21
CA LEU A 208 12.99 7.82 -0.83
C LEU A 208 12.97 9.07 0.06
N VAL A 209 12.08 9.11 1.04
CA VAL A 209 11.92 10.28 1.91
C VAL A 209 12.37 9.92 3.33
N THR A 210 13.54 10.37 3.76
CA THR A 210 14.16 9.95 5.03
C THR A 210 13.81 10.84 6.22
N GLY A 211 12.97 11.85 6.00
CA GLY A 211 12.49 12.77 7.03
C GLY A 211 11.65 13.88 6.42
N PRO A 212 11.08 14.77 7.24
CA PRO A 212 10.31 15.92 6.76
C PRO A 212 11.12 16.78 5.78
N ASP A 213 10.60 16.92 4.57
CA ASP A 213 11.21 17.64 3.44
C ASP A 213 12.58 17.09 3.00
N GLN A 214 12.94 15.87 3.41
CA GLN A 214 14.19 15.20 3.05
C GLN A 214 13.93 14.08 2.02
N GLY A 215 13.62 14.48 0.78
CA GLY A 215 13.39 13.55 -0.33
C GLY A 215 14.61 13.38 -1.23
N LYS A 216 15.00 12.13 -1.51
CA LYS A 216 15.98 11.77 -2.55
C LYS A 216 15.27 11.08 -3.70
N GLN A 217 15.39 11.64 -4.90
CA GLN A 217 14.89 10.98 -6.11
C GLN A 217 15.74 9.75 -6.41
N ILE A 218 15.10 8.59 -6.56
CA ILE A 218 15.75 7.33 -6.92
C ILE A 218 15.43 6.90 -8.36
N TYR A 219 14.37 7.47 -8.95
CA TYR A 219 14.02 7.28 -10.36
C TYR A 219 13.31 8.52 -10.93
N GLY A 220 13.54 8.78 -12.21
CA GLY A 220 12.72 9.68 -13.02
C GLY A 220 12.63 9.12 -14.44
N GLY A 221 11.42 9.13 -15.01
CA GLY A 221 11.22 8.57 -16.34
C GLY A 221 9.84 8.80 -16.92
N PRO A 222 9.53 8.14 -18.03
CA PRO A 222 8.28 8.32 -18.75
C PRO A 222 7.08 7.82 -17.93
N GLY A 223 5.95 8.52 -18.06
CA GLY A 223 4.73 8.17 -17.36
C GLY A 223 3.93 7.05 -18.02
N SER A 224 2.81 6.69 -17.39
CA SER A 224 1.96 5.55 -17.77
C SER A 224 1.34 5.64 -19.17
N ASN A 225 1.39 6.80 -19.82
CA ASN A 225 0.99 6.97 -21.22
C ASN A 225 2.05 6.53 -22.24
N SER A 226 3.25 6.15 -21.78
CA SER A 226 4.37 5.75 -22.62
C SER A 226 4.58 4.23 -22.63
N PRO A 227 4.98 3.63 -23.76
CA PRO A 227 5.39 2.23 -23.80
C PRO A 227 6.60 1.93 -22.91
N ASP A 228 7.39 2.94 -22.55
CA ASP A 228 8.60 2.80 -21.72
C ASP A 228 8.34 2.95 -20.20
N PHE A 229 7.08 3.13 -19.80
CA PHE A 229 6.68 3.20 -18.40
C PHE A 229 7.18 2.00 -17.61
N VAL A 230 7.94 2.25 -16.55
CA VAL A 230 8.46 1.19 -15.65
C VAL A 230 7.37 0.66 -14.72
N GLY A 231 6.58 1.55 -14.13
CA GLY A 231 5.47 1.20 -13.23
C GLY A 231 5.90 0.39 -12.02
N PHE A 232 6.60 1.04 -11.08
CA PHE A 232 6.96 0.44 -9.81
C PHE A 232 5.72 0.14 -8.96
N GLY A 233 5.69 -1.04 -8.36
CA GLY A 233 4.62 -1.51 -7.48
C GLY A 233 5.20 -2.11 -6.21
N THR A 234 4.94 -3.40 -5.97
CA THR A 234 5.34 -4.14 -4.76
C THR A 234 6.76 -3.80 -4.31
N LEU A 235 6.86 -3.29 -3.08
CA LEU A 235 8.10 -2.92 -2.41
C LEU A 235 8.46 -3.97 -1.37
N LEU A 236 9.74 -4.33 -1.31
CA LEU A 236 10.28 -5.14 -0.23
C LEU A 236 11.66 -4.65 0.18
N ALA A 237 11.87 -4.44 1.48
CA ALA A 237 13.19 -4.16 2.03
C ALA A 237 13.84 -5.45 2.58
N ASP A 238 15.14 -5.64 2.31
CA ASP A 238 15.99 -6.63 2.95
C ASP A 238 17.42 -6.09 3.17
N SER A 239 18.36 -6.96 3.56
CA SER A 239 19.76 -6.58 3.78
C SER A 239 20.49 -6.10 2.53
N HIS A 240 19.96 -6.34 1.32
CA HIS A 240 20.56 -5.93 0.06
C HIS A 240 20.00 -4.61 -0.47
N GLY A 241 18.92 -4.09 0.11
CA GLY A 241 18.31 -2.83 -0.26
C GLY A 241 16.80 -2.93 -0.46
N LEU A 242 16.27 -2.11 -1.37
CA LEU A 242 14.85 -2.07 -1.69
C LEU A 242 14.59 -2.71 -3.04
N TRP A 243 13.81 -3.77 -3.02
CA TRP A 243 13.37 -4.48 -4.20
C TRP A 243 12.04 -3.94 -4.66
N PHE A 244 11.91 -3.77 -5.97
CA PHE A 244 10.69 -3.31 -6.62
C PHE A 244 10.24 -4.30 -7.69
N GLY A 245 9.01 -4.77 -7.59
CA GLY A 245 8.29 -5.33 -8.71
C GLY A 245 7.84 -4.21 -9.64
N SER A 246 7.90 -4.44 -10.95
CA SER A 246 7.47 -3.43 -11.93
C SER A 246 6.95 -4.06 -13.22
N LYS A 247 6.30 -3.25 -14.06
CA LYS A 247 5.87 -3.66 -15.41
C LYS A 247 7.03 -3.94 -16.37
N LYS A 248 8.26 -3.56 -16.01
CA LYS A 248 9.47 -3.76 -16.83
C LYS A 248 10.47 -4.74 -16.25
N GLY A 249 10.17 -5.37 -15.11
CA GLY A 249 11.05 -6.33 -14.46
C GLY A 249 11.19 -6.09 -12.97
N VAL A 250 12.25 -6.65 -12.38
CA VAL A 250 12.59 -6.44 -10.97
C VAL A 250 13.77 -5.48 -10.87
N PHE A 251 13.65 -4.52 -9.96
CA PHE A 251 14.69 -3.54 -9.67
C PHE A 251 15.15 -3.63 -8.22
N LEU A 252 16.41 -3.31 -7.97
CA LEU A 252 17.02 -3.22 -6.66
C LEU A 252 17.62 -1.82 -6.48
N TYR A 253 17.18 -1.09 -5.47
CA TYR A 253 17.84 0.11 -4.98
C TYR A 253 18.81 -0.28 -3.86
N THR A 254 20.10 -0.22 -4.13
CA THR A 254 21.17 -0.68 -3.24
C THR A 254 21.55 0.38 -2.20
N PRO A 255 22.20 -0.01 -1.08
CA PRO A 255 22.66 0.93 -0.04
C PRO A 255 23.62 2.02 -0.54
N ASP A 256 24.35 1.77 -1.64
CA ASP A 256 25.21 2.76 -2.29
C ASP A 256 24.43 3.85 -3.05
N GLY A 257 23.10 3.73 -3.12
CA GLY A 257 22.21 4.70 -3.75
C GLY A 257 21.97 4.46 -5.25
N THR A 258 22.26 3.27 -5.76
CA THR A 258 22.05 2.92 -7.17
C THR A 258 20.74 2.15 -7.36
N LEU A 259 19.93 2.53 -8.35
CA LEU A 259 18.79 1.73 -8.80
C LEU A 259 19.21 0.85 -9.99
N GLN A 260 19.17 -0.47 -9.82
CA GLN A 260 19.62 -1.44 -10.81
C GLN A 260 18.47 -2.33 -11.24
N LYS A 261 18.35 -2.59 -12.53
CA LYS A 261 17.46 -3.63 -13.04
C LYS A 261 18.15 -4.98 -12.91
N VAL A 262 17.62 -5.85 -12.06
CA VAL A 262 18.24 -7.15 -11.72
C VAL A 262 17.54 -8.32 -12.41
N SER A 263 16.33 -8.10 -12.95
CA SER A 263 15.63 -9.09 -13.78
C SER A 263 14.74 -8.42 -14.82
N THR A 264 14.60 -9.05 -15.98
CA THR A 264 13.60 -8.69 -17.01
C THR A 264 12.26 -9.39 -16.80
N ALA A 265 12.20 -10.39 -15.93
CA ALA A 265 10.94 -11.07 -15.59
C ALA A 265 10.02 -10.10 -14.87
N VAL A 266 8.82 -9.90 -15.42
CA VAL A 266 7.75 -9.13 -14.79
C VAL A 266 7.18 -9.97 -13.64
N GLY A 267 7.07 -9.37 -12.47
CA GLY A 267 6.56 -10.04 -11.28
C GLY A 267 6.69 -9.17 -10.05
N GLU A 268 6.07 -9.63 -8.96
CA GLU A 268 6.20 -9.02 -7.64
C GLU A 268 7.38 -9.63 -6.87
N VAL A 269 7.96 -8.84 -5.96
CA VAL A 269 9.04 -9.34 -5.10
C VAL A 269 8.44 -10.28 -4.05
N ALA A 270 8.98 -11.49 -3.98
CA ALA A 270 8.41 -12.59 -3.22
C ALA A 270 8.78 -12.53 -1.72
N GLY A 271 8.16 -11.60 -0.99
CA GLY A 271 8.08 -11.53 0.49
C GLY A 271 9.41 -11.44 1.26
N ARG A 272 9.31 -11.16 2.57
CA ARG A 272 10.47 -10.85 3.43
C ARG A 272 11.46 -12.01 3.54
N CYS A 273 12.76 -11.70 3.41
CA CYS A 273 13.84 -12.59 3.78
C CYS A 273 14.05 -12.49 5.30
N SER A 274 13.59 -13.48 6.06
CA SER A 274 13.96 -13.67 7.47
C SER A 274 15.20 -14.54 7.59
#